data_AF-A0A7J9K670-F1
#
_entry.id   AF-A0A7J9K670-F1
#
_cell.length_a   1.000
_cell.length_b   1.000
_cell.length_c   1.000
_cell.angle_alpha   90.00
_cell.angle_beta   90.00
_cell.angle_gamma   90.00
#
_symmetry.space_group_name_H-M   'P 1'
#
loop_
_entity.id
_entity.type
_entity.pdbx_description
1 polymer ?
#
loop_
_entity_poly.entity_id
_entity_poly.type
_entity_poly.pdbx_seq_one_letter_code
_entity_poly.pdbx_strand_id
1 'polypeptide(L)'
;FVVGAAALKLPVVANTATVKAIVAVKAIETTIDMGFSYVIFEGDARVIMKGLISKEDDFSEIVPILDKAKSLLQQFDKCHINYTRQEGNKAAHE
;
A
#
# COMPACT_ATOMS: atom_id res chain seq x y z
N PHE A 1 2.30 -7.55 -24.22
CA PHE A 1 2.03 -6.65 -23.09
C PHE A 1 0.98 -7.29 -22.21
N VAL A 2 1.38 -7.78 -21.03
CA VAL A 2 0.44 -8.25 -20.01
C VAL A 2 0.11 -7.04 -19.15
N VAL A 3 -1.15 -6.59 -19.20
CA VAL A 3 -1.66 -5.55 -18.31
C VAL A 3 -2.37 -6.29 -17.18
N GLY A 4 -1.67 -6.47 -16.06
CA GLY A 4 -2.26 -6.97 -14.83
C GLY A 4 -2.57 -5.79 -13.90
N ALA A 5 -3.77 -5.77 -13.32
CA ALA A 5 -4.12 -4.84 -12.25
C ALA A 5 -4.36 -5.67 -10.98
N ALA A 6 -3.56 -5.43 -9.95
CA ALA A 6 -3.73 -6.05 -8.64
C ALA A 6 -4.25 -4.99 -7.67
N ALA A 7 -5.47 -5.16 -7.17
CA ALA A 7 -6.01 -4.37 -6.08
C ALA A 7 -5.83 -5.17 -4.79
N LEU A 8 -4.82 -4.85 -4.00
CA LEU A 8 -4.60 -5.54 -2.74
C LEU A 8 -5.20 -4.76 -1.57
N LYS A 9 -6.22 -5.34 -0.96
CA LYS A 9 -6.88 -4.78 0.23
C LYS A 9 -6.10 -5.21 1.48
N LEU A 10 -5.49 -4.26 2.16
CA LEU A 10 -4.82 -4.52 3.44
C LEU A 10 -5.86 -4.93 4.50
N PRO A 11 -5.69 -6.06 5.22
CA PRO A 11 -6.65 -6.53 6.22
C PRO A 11 -6.78 -5.53 7.38
N VAL A 12 -8.04 -5.23 7.73
CA VAL A 12 -8.46 -4.25 8.75
C VAL A 12 -8.05 -4.64 10.18
N VAL A 13 -7.71 -5.91 10.43
CA VAL A 13 -7.55 -6.50 11.77
C VAL A 13 -6.21 -6.15 12.48
N ALA A 14 -5.34 -5.39 11.83
CA ALA A 14 -4.06 -4.97 12.38
C ALA A 14 -4.21 -3.69 13.22
N ASN A 15 -4.21 -3.82 14.55
CA ASN A 15 -4.51 -2.70 15.46
C ASN A 15 -3.41 -1.62 15.56
N THR A 16 -2.20 -1.88 15.03
CA THR A 16 -1.06 -0.95 15.08
C THR A 16 -0.61 -0.52 13.69
N ALA A 17 -0.10 0.72 13.59
CA ALA A 17 0.47 1.26 12.35
C ALA A 17 1.63 0.39 11.83
N THR A 18 2.45 -0.14 12.73
CA THR A 18 3.56 -1.06 12.40
C THR A 18 3.09 -2.32 11.69
N VAL A 19 2.03 -2.98 12.19
CA VAL A 19 1.51 -4.18 11.54
C VAL A 19 0.93 -3.84 10.16
N LYS A 20 0.20 -2.72 10.02
CA LYS A 20 -0.29 -2.26 8.71
C LYS A 20 0.84 -1.95 7.74
N ALA A 21 1.94 -1.38 8.21
CA ALA A 21 3.14 -1.13 7.39
C ALA A 21 3.80 -2.44 6.93
N ILE A 22 3.93 -3.43 7.82
CA ILE A 22 4.46 -4.76 7.47
C ILE A 22 3.60 -5.44 6.41
N VAL A 23 2.27 -5.39 6.58
CA VAL A 23 1.34 -5.95 5.59
C VAL A 23 1.49 -5.22 4.25
N ALA A 24 1.65 -3.89 4.24
CA ALA A 24 1.90 -3.13 3.01
C ALA A 24 3.25 -3.49 2.35
N VAL A 25 4.29 -3.81 3.10
CA VAL A 25 5.54 -4.34 2.52
C VAL A 25 5.28 -5.70 1.87
N LYS A 26 4.59 -6.61 2.59
CA LYS A 26 4.36 -7.97 2.09
C LYS A 26 3.50 -7.98 0.83
N ALA A 27 2.51 -7.10 0.79
CA ALA A 27 1.70 -6.79 -0.37
C ALA A 27 2.52 -6.45 -1.61
N ILE A 28 3.45 -5.52 -1.44
CA ILE A 28 4.32 -5.05 -2.51
C ILE A 28 5.24 -6.18 -2.98
N GLU A 29 5.89 -6.89 -2.05
CA GLU A 29 6.74 -8.05 -2.35
C GLU A 29 5.99 -9.11 -3.16
N THR A 30 4.78 -9.49 -2.73
CA THR A 30 3.94 -10.45 -3.47
C THR A 30 3.59 -9.97 -4.87
N THR A 31 3.37 -8.67 -5.05
CA THR A 31 3.04 -8.09 -6.35
C THR A 31 4.26 -8.09 -7.30
N ILE A 32 5.46 -7.89 -6.75
CA ILE A 32 6.73 -8.06 -7.47
C ILE A 32 6.92 -9.53 -7.87
N ASP A 33 6.72 -10.47 -6.94
CA ASP A 33 6.86 -11.91 -7.19
C ASP A 33 5.89 -12.41 -8.27
N MET A 34 4.74 -11.76 -8.43
CA MET A 34 3.76 -12.04 -9.49
C MET A 34 4.17 -11.48 -10.86
N GLY A 35 5.23 -10.67 -10.95
CA GLY A 35 5.75 -10.13 -12.21
C GLY A 35 4.94 -8.97 -12.80
N PHE A 36 4.18 -8.23 -11.97
CA PHE A 36 3.45 -7.06 -12.45
C PHE A 36 4.37 -5.85 -12.63
N SER A 37 4.24 -5.14 -13.75
CA SER A 37 4.98 -3.89 -14.01
C SER A 37 4.16 -2.62 -13.74
N TYR A 38 2.82 -2.72 -13.79
CA TYR A 38 1.88 -1.60 -13.63
C TYR A 38 0.92 -1.92 -12.49
N VAL A 39 0.96 -1.14 -11.42
CA VAL A 39 0.23 -1.48 -10.18
C VAL A 39 -0.50 -0.28 -9.58
N ILE A 40 -1.62 -0.57 -8.93
CA ILE A 40 -2.40 0.40 -8.15
C ILE A 40 -2.65 -0.20 -6.77
N PHE A 41 -2.00 0.33 -5.75
CA PHE A 41 -2.23 -0.07 -4.37
C PHE A 41 -3.34 0.79 -3.76
N GLU A 42 -4.38 0.14 -3.23
CA GLU A 42 -5.51 0.80 -2.59
C GLU A 42 -5.70 0.32 -1.15
N GLY A 43 -5.97 1.24 -0.22
CA GLY A 43 -6.11 0.88 1.19
C GLY A 43 -6.67 2.00 2.06
N ASP A 44 -7.25 1.60 3.20
CA ASP A 44 -7.86 2.48 4.20
C ASP A 44 -6.90 2.92 5.32
N ALA A 45 -5.65 2.46 5.26
CA ALA A 45 -4.60 2.79 6.21
C ALA A 45 -4.01 4.16 5.90
N ARG A 46 -4.73 5.25 6.19
CA ARG A 46 -4.37 6.62 5.80
C ARG A 46 -2.92 6.99 6.10
N VAL A 47 -2.43 6.64 7.30
CA VAL A 47 -1.05 6.92 7.74
C VAL A 47 -0.05 6.23 6.83
N ILE A 48 -0.28 4.95 6.50
CA ILE A 48 0.59 4.16 5.63
C ILE A 48 0.53 4.68 4.21
N MET A 49 -0.67 4.85 3.65
CA MET A 49 -0.84 5.33 2.27
C MET A 49 -0.19 6.71 2.07
N LYS A 50 -0.34 7.62 3.05
CA LYS A 50 0.35 8.91 3.05
C LYS A 50 1.87 8.77 3.20
N GLY A 51 2.32 7.90 4.10
CA GLY A 51 3.74 7.65 4.32
C GLY A 51 4.45 7.16 3.06
N LEU A 52 3.81 6.30 2.26
CA LEU A 52 4.35 5.78 1.01
C LEU A 52 4.49 6.83 -0.10
N ILE A 53 3.61 7.83 -0.14
CA ILE A 53 3.67 8.94 -1.11
C ILE A 53 4.50 10.13 -0.62
N SER A 54 4.72 10.24 0.69
CA SER A 54 5.41 11.38 1.28
C SER A 54 6.89 11.40 0.92
N LYS A 55 7.39 12.60 0.60
CA LYS A 55 8.81 12.91 0.43
C LYS A 55 9.41 13.61 1.65
N GLU A 56 8.58 13.88 2.67
CA GLU A 56 9.01 14.53 3.90
C GLU A 56 9.63 13.50 4.84
N ASP A 57 10.66 13.94 5.57
CA ASP A 57 11.26 13.16 6.65
C ASP A 57 10.25 13.03 7.80
N ASP A 58 9.99 11.80 8.21
CA ASP A 58 9.23 11.45 9.41
C ASP A 58 10.18 10.69 10.34
N PHE A 59 10.01 10.87 11.65
CA PHE A 59 10.81 10.21 12.70
C PHE A 59 10.00 9.17 13.47
N SER A 60 8.83 8.79 12.96
CA SER A 60 8.01 7.73 13.54
C SER A 60 8.68 6.36 13.44
N GLU A 61 8.33 5.46 14.38
CA GLU A 61 8.88 4.10 14.46
C GLU A 61 8.61 3.25 13.20
N ILE A 62 7.68 3.68 12.34
CA ILE A 62 7.31 2.98 11.10
C ILE A 62 8.15 3.40 9.89
N VAL A 63 8.95 4.46 9.99
CA VAL A 63 9.73 5.04 8.88
C VAL A 63 10.65 4.01 8.21
N PRO A 64 11.43 3.19 8.95
CA PRO A 64 12.27 2.19 8.30
C PRO A 64 11.48 1.17 7.46
N ILE A 65 10.25 0.85 7.88
CA ILE A 65 9.36 -0.08 7.17
C ILE A 65 8.80 0.59 5.91
N LEU A 66 8.42 1.87 6.02
CA LEU A 66 7.96 2.67 4.89
C LEU A 66 9.06 2.91 3.86
N ASP A 67 10.30 3.12 4.28
CA ASP A 67 11.43 3.30 3.36
C ASP A 67 11.73 2.02 2.60
N LYS A 68 11.67 0.86 3.27
CA LYS A 68 11.71 -0.44 2.58
C LYS A 68 10.59 -0.53 1.54
N ALA A 69 9.36 -0.19 1.91
CA ALA A 69 8.23 -0.22 0.97
C ALA A 69 8.45 0.74 -0.23
N LYS A 70 8.92 1.97 0.00
CA LYS A 70 9.24 2.94 -1.05
C LYS A 70 10.31 2.41 -2.01
N SER A 71 11.36 1.79 -1.48
CA SER A 71 12.41 1.17 -2.30
C SER A 71 11.86 0.04 -3.18
N LEU A 72 10.97 -0.80 -2.63
CA LEU A 72 10.31 -1.85 -3.41
C LEU A 72 9.39 -1.29 -4.50
N LEU A 73 8.66 -0.20 -4.21
CA LEU A 73 7.76 0.45 -5.17
C LEU A 73 8.49 0.99 -6.41
N GLN A 74 9.80 1.29 -6.30
CA GLN A 74 10.62 1.72 -7.43
C GLN A 74 10.90 0.60 -8.45
N GLN A 75 10.57 -0.65 -8.12
CA GLN A 75 10.74 -1.78 -9.05
C GLN A 75 9.61 -1.88 -10.08
N PHE A 76 8.49 -1.18 -9.88
CA PHE A 76 7.41 -1.12 -10.86
C PHE A 76 7.68 0.00 -11.88
N ASP A 77 7.41 -0.29 -13.16
CA ASP A 77 7.46 0.72 -14.22
C ASP A 77 6.44 1.84 -13.97
N LYS A 78 5.28 1.49 -13.39
CA LYS A 78 4.26 2.45 -12.99
C LYS A 78 3.56 1.98 -11.73
N CYS A 79 3.54 2.85 -10.72
CA CYS A 79 2.85 2.61 -9.47
C CYS A 79 1.96 3.80 -9.09
N HIS A 80 0.71 3.51 -8.70
CA HIS A 80 -0.18 4.47 -8.06
C HIS A 80 -0.59 3.98 -6.67
N ILE A 81 -0.75 4.94 -5.74
CA ILE A 81 -1.12 4.67 -4.36
C ILE A 81 -2.36 5.51 -4.06
N ASN A 82 -3.49 4.84 -3.85
CA ASN A 82 -4.78 5.49 -3.62
C ASN A 82 -5.28 5.20 -2.21
N TYR A 83 -5.48 6.25 -1.42
CA TYR A 83 -6.17 6.12 -0.15
C TYR A 83 -7.68 6.02 -0.39
N THR A 84 -8.31 4.92 0.03
CA THR A 84 -9.76 4.74 -0.04
C THR A 84 -10.37 4.85 1.36
N ARG A 85 -11.33 5.77 1.54
CA ARG A 85 -12.10 5.83 2.79
C ARG A 85 -13.05 4.62 2.83
N GLN A 86 -13.02 3.86 3.92
CA GLN A 86 -13.90 2.71 4.14
C GLN A 86 -15.41 3.06 4.01
N GLU A 87 -15.78 4.35 4.12
CA GLU A 87 -17.16 4.84 3.96
C GLU A 87 -17.71 4.84 2.53
N GLY A 88 -16.89 4.61 1.49
CA GLY A 88 -17.39 4.40 0.13
C GLY A 88 -18.23 3.12 -0.04
N ASN A 89 -18.24 2.24 0.97
CA ASN A 89 -18.98 0.97 0.97
C ASN A 89 -20.37 1.06 1.62
N LYS A 90 -20.87 2.25 1.99
CA LYS A 90 -22.25 2.41 2.51
C LYS A 90 -23.33 2.16 1.45
N ALA A 91 -22.99 2.11 0.16
CA ALA A 91 -23.92 1.71 -0.90
C ALA A 91 -24.08 0.18 -1.06
N ALA A 92 -23.33 -0.63 -0.28
CA ALA A 92 -23.45 -2.09 -0.24
C ALA A 92 -23.96 -2.58 1.13
N HIS A 93 -24.69 -1.73 1.84
CA HIS A 93 -25.44 -2.09 3.03
C HIS A 93 -26.88 -1.62 2.83
N GLU A 94 -27.62 -2.38 2.03
CA GLU A 94 -29.08 -2.48 2.20
C GLU A 94 -29.39 -3.31 3.45
#